data_AF-A0A7H8K4L0-F1
#
_entry.id   AF-A0A7H8K4L0-F1
#
_cell.length_a   1.000
_cell.length_b   1.000
_cell.length_c   1.000
_cell.angle_alpha   90.00
_cell.angle_beta   90.00
_cell.angle_gamma   90.00
#
_symmetry.space_group_name_H-M   'P 1'
#
loop_
_entity.id
_entity.type
_entity.pdbx_description
1 polymer ?
#
loop_
_entity_poly.entity_id
_entity_poly.type
_entity_poly.pdbx_seq_one_letter_code
_entity_poly.pdbx_strand_id
1 'polypeptide(L)'
;MASTLDLTPRASARGVGSNADTIVYDYTAAGAAFARATRPDYFGWIEHVRAAGGCTRPIRLAGQLLTVEPGTGRVVEQRHTDGMPDAVIYTACGNRRAAVCPSCARTYQRDAYQLLRAGLVGGKGVPDTVTQHPAVFPTFTAPSFGPVHVRAVRKHTCRDRKRCDCRPDPCHARRADDPTAGHCPHGRPAVCWARHEPGDAALGQPLCLDCYDHDHQVVWNLFSGELWHRTKQAAERHLAKLARRRGIPRVQVTTASGNIRTVPPVRLSHGKAAEFQARGAVHFHALVRLDGVDPGDPAAVVPPPDAFTVDDLVDSLRHAAAQVAFTTPDHPDQPAGWPIAWGEQLDIRPITLTGHGEVTDSMVAGYLAKYATKSTEVTGHRSTRLTADTIGDHAGPDGDHTARLIDACWRLGRPTGTPVPLSQRPRDHRPRPGFVPRWECPDCGTHTRYAACPVCVARRQSALDTESTKPATANPYARLRRWAHMLGFGGHFLTKARRYSVTFQLLRDTRRAHRQREEHGHPAVGGPLVDDDTTLIVGTLTFAGAGWHTTGDALLANTAAAMARERQAAGREELAHELGTTPAGAVPAVA
;
A
#
# COMPACT_ATOMS: atom_id res chain seq x y z
N MET A 1 2.16 8.94 -14.34
CA MET A 1 0.78 9.05 -13.80
C MET A 1 0.66 10.41 -13.15
N ALA A 2 -0.34 11.19 -13.56
CA ALA A 2 -0.61 12.50 -12.96
C ALA A 2 -1.32 12.34 -11.60
N SER A 3 -0.97 13.19 -10.64
CA SER A 3 -1.63 13.26 -9.34
C SER A 3 -3.10 13.72 -9.46
N THR A 4 -3.98 13.32 -8.53
CA THR A 4 -5.39 13.76 -8.38
C THR A 4 -5.44 15.16 -7.83
N LEU A 5 -4.39 15.49 -7.09
CA LEU A 5 -4.18 16.78 -6.50
C LEU A 5 -3.28 17.53 -7.46
N ASP A 6 -3.67 18.75 -7.84
CA ASP A 6 -2.80 19.65 -8.60
C ASP A 6 -1.47 19.77 -7.86
N LEU A 7 -0.41 19.13 -8.39
CA LEU A 7 0.89 19.07 -7.71
C LEU A 7 1.40 20.47 -7.37
N THR A 8 1.06 21.42 -8.22
CA THR A 8 1.15 22.85 -8.01
C THR A 8 -0.21 23.45 -8.38
N PRO A 9 -0.89 24.16 -7.46
CA PRO A 9 -2.13 24.85 -7.79
C PRO A 9 -1.93 25.76 -9.00
N ARG A 10 -2.85 25.75 -9.97
CA ARG A 10 -2.76 26.63 -11.14
C ARG A 10 -2.84 28.10 -10.72
N ALA A 11 -2.04 28.95 -11.36
CA ALA A 11 -1.90 30.37 -11.01
C ALA A 11 -3.24 31.15 -11.04
N SER A 12 -4.24 30.70 -11.80
CA SER A 12 -5.55 31.34 -11.95
C SER A 12 -6.69 30.69 -11.16
N ALA A 13 -6.44 29.61 -10.40
CA ALA A 13 -7.51 28.89 -9.69
C ALA A 13 -8.05 29.71 -8.50
N ARG A 14 -9.33 30.11 -8.57
CA ARG A 14 -10.14 30.55 -7.42
C ARG A 14 -10.95 29.34 -6.93
N GLY A 15 -10.71 28.89 -5.70
CA GLY A 15 -11.46 27.79 -5.07
C GLY A 15 -10.96 26.37 -5.40
N VAL A 16 -11.07 25.50 -4.39
CA VAL A 16 -10.85 24.03 -4.34
C VAL A 16 -9.76 23.42 -5.26
N GLY A 17 -8.51 23.54 -4.80
CA GLY A 17 -7.42 22.61 -5.13
C GLY A 17 -6.93 21.94 -3.84
N SER A 18 -7.18 20.64 -3.68
CA SER A 18 -7.14 19.83 -2.44
C SER A 18 -5.78 19.71 -1.69
N ASN A 19 -4.87 20.68 -1.79
CA ASN A 19 -3.56 20.68 -1.12
C ASN A 19 -3.41 21.69 0.02
N ALA A 20 -4.34 22.64 0.14
CA ALA A 20 -4.37 23.60 1.23
C ALA A 20 -5.58 23.36 2.13
N ASP A 21 -5.51 23.87 3.36
CA ASP A 21 -6.62 23.84 4.32
C ASP A 21 -7.38 25.17 4.38
N THR A 22 -6.65 26.30 4.32
CA THR A 22 -7.28 27.63 4.33
C THR A 22 -7.45 28.15 2.91
N ILE A 23 -8.71 28.45 2.54
CA ILE A 23 -9.04 29.16 1.31
C ILE A 23 -8.94 30.66 1.62
N VAL A 24 -7.93 31.33 1.06
CA VAL A 24 -7.87 32.80 1.07
C VAL A 24 -8.62 33.28 -0.16
N TYR A 25 -9.86 33.75 0.02
CA TYR A 25 -10.75 34.13 -1.09
C TYR A 25 -10.25 35.37 -1.88
N ASP A 26 -9.37 36.17 -1.27
CA ASP A 26 -8.93 37.46 -1.82
C ASP A 26 -7.70 37.40 -2.75
N TYR A 27 -7.01 36.25 -2.84
CA TYR A 27 -5.79 36.10 -3.64
C TYR A 27 -5.80 34.86 -4.54
N THR A 28 -5.24 34.98 -5.73
CA THR A 28 -4.87 33.81 -6.56
C THR A 28 -3.73 33.02 -5.89
N ALA A 29 -3.51 31.77 -6.28
CA ALA A 29 -2.38 30.99 -5.76
C ALA A 29 -1.03 31.71 -5.96
N ALA A 30 -0.85 32.42 -7.08
CA ALA A 30 0.34 33.23 -7.34
C ALA A 30 0.43 34.45 -6.41
N GLY A 31 -0.68 35.16 -6.18
CA GLY A 31 -0.71 36.30 -5.24
C GLY A 31 -0.39 35.88 -3.80
N ALA A 32 -0.97 34.76 -3.34
CA ALA A 32 -0.67 34.20 -2.03
C ALA A 32 0.80 33.73 -1.91
N ALA A 33 1.36 33.16 -2.98
CA ALA A 33 2.77 32.79 -3.02
C ALA A 33 3.69 34.01 -2.97
N PHE A 34 3.38 35.07 -3.71
CA PHE A 34 4.11 36.33 -3.65
C PHE A 34 4.09 36.90 -2.24
N ALA A 35 2.91 36.99 -1.62
CA ALA A 35 2.76 37.47 -0.25
C ALA A 35 3.58 36.65 0.76
N ARG A 36 3.61 35.31 0.64
CA ARG A 36 4.47 34.45 1.47
C ARG A 36 5.95 34.74 1.24
N ALA A 37 6.38 34.83 -0.01
CA ALA A 37 7.78 35.03 -0.38
C ALA A 37 8.34 36.39 0.08
N THR A 38 7.49 37.40 0.23
CA THR A 38 7.89 38.73 0.72
C THR A 38 7.96 38.83 2.25
N ARG A 39 7.55 37.81 3.00
CA ARG A 39 7.61 37.85 4.47
C ARG A 39 9.05 37.67 4.97
N PRO A 40 9.46 38.36 6.05
CA PRO A 40 10.79 38.20 6.62
C PRO A 40 11.13 36.77 7.06
N ASP A 41 10.11 35.99 7.46
CA ASP A 41 10.25 34.60 7.91
C ASP A 41 10.28 33.58 6.76
N TYR A 42 10.27 34.00 5.49
CA TYR A 42 10.15 33.10 4.34
C TYR A 42 11.24 32.02 4.30
N PHE A 43 12.50 32.36 4.53
CA PHE A 43 13.59 31.37 4.52
C PHE A 43 13.54 30.43 5.74
N GLY A 44 13.10 30.93 6.90
CA GLY A 44 12.82 30.08 8.05
C GLY A 44 11.66 29.12 7.77
N TRP A 45 10.63 29.61 7.10
CA TRP A 45 9.48 28.82 6.67
C TRP A 45 9.85 27.75 5.64
N ILE A 46 10.64 28.07 4.61
CA ILE A 46 11.01 27.09 3.57
C ILE A 46 11.86 25.94 4.15
N GLU A 47 12.74 26.24 5.12
CA GLU A 47 13.51 25.22 5.82
C GLU A 47 12.60 24.40 6.74
N HIS A 48 11.69 25.05 7.47
CA HIS A 48 10.72 24.38 8.33
C HIS A 48 9.84 23.37 7.57
N VAL A 49 9.36 23.71 6.37
CA VAL A 49 8.52 22.81 5.57
C VAL A 49 9.29 21.68 4.87
N ARG A 50 10.62 21.70 4.87
CA ARG A 50 11.46 20.63 4.29
C ARG A 50 11.16 19.27 4.92
N ALA A 51 10.81 19.24 6.21
CA ALA A 51 10.41 18.04 6.94
C ALA A 51 9.20 17.30 6.32
N ALA A 52 8.32 18.02 5.60
CA ALA A 52 7.21 17.44 4.85
C ALA A 52 7.67 16.56 3.68
N GLY A 53 8.95 16.65 3.26
CA GLY A 53 9.54 15.79 2.24
C GLY A 53 8.88 15.93 0.87
N GLY A 54 8.43 17.13 0.51
CA GLY A 54 7.71 17.38 -0.74
C GLY A 54 6.34 16.69 -0.82
N CYS A 55 5.72 16.41 0.34
CA CYS A 55 4.38 15.87 0.43
C CYS A 55 3.36 16.85 -0.17
N THR A 56 2.47 16.32 -1.01
CA THR A 56 1.46 17.13 -1.72
C THR A 56 0.40 17.73 -0.79
N ARG A 57 0.01 17.00 0.26
CA ARG A 57 -0.94 17.44 1.30
C ARG A 57 -0.44 17.00 2.69
N PRO A 58 0.54 17.70 3.30
CA PRO A 58 1.16 17.30 4.57
C PRO A 58 0.17 17.30 5.74
N ILE A 59 0.48 16.61 6.83
CA ILE A 59 -0.27 16.70 8.09
C ILE A 59 0.38 17.79 8.94
N ARG A 60 -0.44 18.69 9.50
CA ARG A 60 -0.02 19.73 10.42
C ARG A 60 -0.29 19.28 11.84
N LEU A 61 0.73 19.39 12.68
CA LEU A 61 0.68 19.02 14.09
C LEU A 61 1.05 20.22 14.95
N ALA A 62 0.30 20.46 16.03
CA ALA A 62 0.58 21.54 16.98
C ALA A 62 0.78 20.97 18.39
N GLY A 63 1.69 21.56 19.17
CA GLY A 63 1.94 21.18 20.54
C GLY A 63 3.39 21.40 20.97
N GLN A 64 3.91 20.47 21.78
CA GLN A 64 5.19 20.61 22.47
C GLN A 64 6.14 19.47 22.12
N LEU A 65 7.42 19.81 21.97
CA LEU A 65 8.54 18.89 21.83
C LEU A 65 9.48 19.06 23.01
N LEU A 66 9.85 17.95 23.64
CA LEU A 66 10.82 17.89 24.72
C LEU A 66 12.03 17.09 24.26
N THR A 67 13.24 17.62 24.41
CA THR A 67 14.48 16.87 24.27
C THR A 67 14.86 16.37 25.66
N VAL A 68 14.95 15.05 25.82
CA VAL A 68 15.09 14.38 27.12
C VAL A 68 16.36 13.53 27.11
N GLU A 69 17.14 13.58 28.17
CA GLU A 69 18.26 12.67 28.40
C GLU A 69 17.71 11.29 28.82
N PRO A 70 17.88 10.21 28.04
CA PRO A 70 17.20 8.93 28.28
C PRO A 70 17.55 8.29 29.62
N GLY A 71 18.80 8.40 30.07
CA GLY A 71 19.28 7.76 31.29
C GLY A 71 18.73 8.38 32.58
N THR A 72 18.39 9.66 32.56
CA THR A 72 17.95 10.42 33.75
C THR A 72 16.49 10.86 33.66
N GLY A 73 15.92 10.88 32.45
CA GLY A 73 14.61 11.49 32.17
C GLY A 73 14.63 13.02 32.24
N ARG A 74 15.80 13.65 32.36
CA ARG A 74 15.93 15.10 32.46
C ARG A 74 15.61 15.77 31.12
N VAL A 75 14.71 16.77 31.16
CA VAL A 75 14.45 17.62 29.99
C VAL A 75 15.63 18.57 29.80
N VAL A 76 16.26 18.49 28.63
CA VAL A 76 17.40 19.33 28.22
C VAL A 76 16.93 20.53 27.43
N GLU A 77 15.87 20.37 26.64
CA GLU A 77 15.32 21.43 25.79
C GLU A 77 13.80 21.27 25.70
N GLN A 78 13.08 22.39 25.63
CA GLN A 78 11.64 22.43 25.41
C GLN A 78 11.34 23.40 24.27
N ARG A 79 10.64 22.91 23.23
CA ARG A 79 10.18 23.71 22.09
C ARG A 79 8.66 23.62 21.96
N HIS A 80 8.02 24.73 21.66
CA HIS A 80 6.58 24.80 21.40
C HIS A 80 6.33 25.18 19.94
N THR A 81 5.32 24.60 19.31
CA THR A 81 5.04 24.91 17.90
C THR A 81 4.60 26.35 17.69
N ASP A 82 4.06 27.05 18.70
CA ASP A 82 3.68 28.48 18.60
C ASP A 82 4.85 29.40 18.20
N GLY A 83 6.09 28.99 18.52
CA GLY A 83 7.30 29.71 18.10
C GLY A 83 7.83 29.30 16.74
N MET A 84 7.17 28.35 16.06
CA MET A 84 7.56 27.85 14.74
C MET A 84 6.74 28.52 13.64
N PRO A 85 7.24 28.54 12.39
CA PRO A 85 6.46 29.00 11.24
C PRO A 85 5.08 28.32 11.19
N ASP A 86 4.03 29.13 10.97
CA ASP A 86 2.62 28.72 10.94
C ASP A 86 2.10 28.05 12.23
N ALA A 87 2.82 28.16 13.36
CA ALA A 87 2.47 27.57 14.65
C ALA A 87 2.31 26.03 14.66
N VAL A 88 2.90 25.34 13.68
CA VAL A 88 2.75 23.89 13.47
C VAL A 88 4.07 23.22 13.10
N ILE A 89 4.07 21.89 13.05
CA ILE A 89 5.06 21.07 12.36
C ILE A 89 4.38 20.38 11.19
N TYR A 90 5.04 20.39 10.04
CA TYR A 90 4.59 19.66 8.85
C TYR A 90 5.23 18.29 8.78
N THR A 91 4.40 17.24 8.74
CA THR A 91 4.84 15.87 8.50
C THR A 91 4.21 15.29 7.23
N ALA A 92 4.93 14.39 6.57
CA ALA A 92 4.46 13.79 5.33
C ALA A 92 3.19 12.95 5.57
N CYS A 93 2.22 12.99 4.65
CA CYS A 93 0.93 12.29 4.80
C CYS A 93 1.02 10.76 4.77
N GLY A 94 2.15 10.20 4.32
CA GLY A 94 2.35 8.76 4.22
C GLY A 94 1.45 8.05 3.20
N ASN A 95 0.72 8.79 2.36
CA ASN A 95 -0.17 8.19 1.38
C ASN A 95 0.63 7.45 0.30
N ARG A 96 0.45 6.13 0.22
CA ARG A 96 1.16 5.26 -0.73
C ARG A 96 0.71 5.43 -2.18
N ARG A 97 -0.46 6.03 -2.44
CA ARG A 97 -1.02 6.13 -3.80
C ARG A 97 -0.24 7.17 -4.58
N ALA A 98 0.45 6.75 -5.64
CA ALA A 98 1.19 7.68 -6.52
C ALA A 98 0.26 8.70 -7.15
N ALA A 99 -0.97 8.29 -7.41
CA ALA A 99 -2.03 9.15 -7.89
C ALA A 99 -2.44 10.22 -6.85
N VAL A 100 -2.23 10.06 -5.55
CA VAL A 100 -2.64 11.07 -4.54
C VAL A 100 -1.47 11.90 -4.03
N CYS A 101 -0.35 11.27 -3.72
CA CYS A 101 0.86 11.96 -3.28
C CYS A 101 2.09 11.29 -3.90
N PRO A 102 2.59 11.78 -5.05
CA PRO A 102 3.72 11.16 -5.73
C PRO A 102 4.99 11.08 -4.86
N SER A 103 5.24 12.06 -3.99
CA SER A 103 6.43 12.06 -3.14
C SER A 103 6.38 10.94 -2.09
N CYS A 104 5.31 10.89 -1.28
CA CYS A 104 5.13 9.85 -0.27
C CYS A 104 5.09 8.44 -0.91
N ALA A 105 4.38 8.31 -2.04
CA ALA A 105 4.31 7.06 -2.78
C ALA A 105 5.68 6.62 -3.30
N ARG A 106 6.52 7.54 -3.79
CA ARG A 106 7.88 7.22 -4.25
C ARG A 106 8.76 6.70 -3.11
N THR A 107 8.70 7.32 -1.93
CA THR A 107 9.42 6.80 -0.75
C THR A 107 8.94 5.40 -0.39
N TYR A 108 7.62 5.20 -0.33
CA TYR A 108 7.03 3.88 -0.07
C TYR A 108 7.43 2.83 -1.12
N GLN A 109 7.42 3.19 -2.40
CA GLN A 109 7.85 2.33 -3.50
C GLN A 109 9.31 1.92 -3.37
N ARG A 110 10.20 2.85 -3.04
CA ARG A 110 11.63 2.57 -2.82
C ARG A 110 11.84 1.63 -1.64
N ASP A 111 11.06 1.81 -0.57
CA ASP A 111 11.10 0.91 0.58
C ASP A 111 10.59 -0.49 0.23
N ALA A 112 9.48 -0.57 -0.51
CA ALA A 112 8.94 -1.81 -1.02
C ALA A 112 9.96 -2.53 -1.91
N TYR A 113 10.66 -1.79 -2.79
CA TYR A 113 11.74 -2.33 -3.61
C TYR A 113 12.85 -2.93 -2.75
N GLN A 114 13.35 -2.21 -1.74
CA GLN A 114 14.43 -2.70 -0.88
C GLN A 114 13.99 -3.91 -0.04
N LEU A 115 12.75 -3.91 0.45
CA LEU A 115 12.15 -5.03 1.17
C LEU A 115 12.02 -6.27 0.29
N LEU A 116 11.65 -6.11 -0.98
CA LEU A 116 11.50 -7.23 -1.91
C LEU A 116 12.86 -7.74 -2.40
N ARG A 117 13.75 -6.83 -2.79
CA ARG A 117 15.09 -7.15 -3.28
C ARG A 117 15.94 -7.85 -2.22
N ALA A 118 15.97 -7.36 -0.99
CA ALA A 118 16.76 -8.02 0.06
C ALA A 118 16.28 -9.46 0.34
N GLY A 119 15.02 -9.76 0.06
CA GLY A 119 14.48 -11.13 0.10
C GLY A 119 14.82 -11.99 -1.14
N LEU A 120 15.57 -11.49 -2.11
CA LEU A 120 16.02 -12.29 -3.26
C LEU A 120 17.54 -12.35 -3.36
N VAL A 121 18.23 -11.28 -2.96
CA VAL A 121 19.69 -11.18 -3.12
C VAL A 121 20.47 -11.01 -1.82
N GLY A 122 19.80 -11.03 -0.67
CA GLY A 122 20.45 -10.79 0.62
C GLY A 122 20.67 -9.30 0.93
N GLY A 123 21.46 -9.05 1.97
CA GLY A 123 21.75 -7.73 2.51
C GLY A 123 20.72 -7.20 3.52
N LYS A 124 21.10 -6.13 4.24
CA LYS A 124 20.30 -5.50 5.32
C LYS A 124 19.84 -6.49 6.40
N GLY A 125 20.68 -7.48 6.72
CA GLY A 125 20.38 -8.52 7.71
C GLY A 125 19.70 -9.77 7.13
N VAL A 126 19.51 -9.86 5.81
CA VAL A 126 19.15 -11.11 5.12
C VAL A 126 20.43 -11.78 4.61
N PRO A 127 20.63 -13.09 4.83
CA PRO A 127 21.79 -13.81 4.33
C PRO A 127 21.87 -13.82 2.79
N ASP A 128 23.08 -13.79 2.24
CA ASP A 128 23.28 -13.83 0.77
C ASP A 128 22.96 -15.20 0.16
N THR A 129 22.88 -16.25 0.99
CA THR A 129 22.46 -17.60 0.59
C THR A 129 21.07 -17.65 -0.04
N VAL A 130 20.20 -16.65 0.22
CA VAL A 130 18.87 -16.56 -0.42
C VAL A 130 18.94 -16.52 -1.95
N THR A 131 20.10 -16.15 -2.52
CA THR A 131 20.36 -16.19 -3.97
C THR A 131 20.32 -17.60 -4.56
N GLN A 132 20.49 -18.63 -3.73
CA GLN A 132 20.50 -20.04 -4.12
C GLN A 132 19.15 -20.71 -3.89
N HIS A 133 18.22 -20.04 -3.18
CA HIS A 133 16.94 -20.63 -2.83
C HIS A 133 16.00 -20.65 -4.06
N PRO A 134 15.29 -21.76 -4.32
CA PRO A 134 14.29 -21.81 -5.39
C PRO A 134 13.24 -20.70 -5.22
N ALA A 135 13.08 -19.89 -6.26
CA ALA A 135 12.17 -18.75 -6.25
C ALA A 135 11.36 -18.65 -7.54
N VAL A 136 10.11 -18.24 -7.41
CA VAL A 136 9.16 -18.06 -8.52
C VAL A 136 8.36 -16.78 -8.36
N PHE A 137 7.86 -16.27 -9.48
CA PHE A 137 6.97 -15.14 -9.59
C PHE A 137 5.59 -15.55 -10.14
N PRO A 138 4.68 -16.06 -9.28
CA PRO A 138 3.33 -16.40 -9.69
C PRO A 138 2.39 -15.19 -9.75
N THR A 139 1.49 -15.21 -10.72
CA THR A 139 0.36 -14.29 -10.87
C THR A 139 -0.95 -15.08 -10.80
N PHE A 140 -1.74 -14.83 -9.76
CA PHE A 140 -3.04 -15.43 -9.53
C PHE A 140 -4.15 -14.46 -9.92
N THR A 141 -5.10 -14.90 -10.74
CA THR A 141 -6.16 -14.05 -11.27
C THR A 141 -7.54 -14.40 -10.69
N ALA A 142 -8.43 -13.41 -10.67
CA ALA A 142 -9.83 -13.63 -10.35
C ALA A 142 -10.53 -14.46 -11.44
N PRO A 143 -11.59 -15.20 -11.11
CA PRO A 143 -12.46 -15.81 -12.10
C PRO A 143 -13.16 -14.75 -12.96
N SER A 144 -13.89 -15.23 -13.98
CA SER A 144 -14.80 -14.39 -14.74
C SER A 144 -16.12 -14.22 -13.97
N PHE A 145 -16.66 -13.01 -13.98
CA PHE A 145 -17.98 -12.68 -13.43
C PHE A 145 -18.97 -12.27 -14.55
N GLY A 146 -18.57 -12.48 -15.81
CA GLY A 146 -19.32 -12.05 -16.98
C GLY A 146 -18.38 -11.64 -18.12
N PRO A 147 -18.89 -11.58 -19.37
CA PRO A 147 -18.08 -11.21 -20.52
C PRO A 147 -17.63 -9.75 -20.42
N VAL A 148 -16.33 -9.52 -20.60
CA VAL A 148 -15.72 -8.18 -20.63
C VAL A 148 -15.02 -7.93 -21.95
N HIS A 149 -14.85 -6.66 -22.32
CA HIS A 149 -14.09 -6.30 -23.50
C HIS A 149 -12.62 -6.70 -23.34
N VAL A 150 -12.08 -7.42 -24.33
CA VAL A 150 -10.70 -7.90 -24.36
C VAL A 150 -10.00 -7.47 -25.64
N ARG A 151 -8.68 -7.27 -25.53
CA ARG A 151 -7.81 -7.20 -26.70
C ARG A 151 -7.32 -8.61 -27.01
N ALA A 152 -7.97 -9.27 -27.95
CA ALA A 152 -7.56 -10.59 -28.42
C ALA A 152 -6.57 -10.45 -29.57
N VAL A 153 -5.44 -11.17 -29.51
CA VAL A 153 -4.51 -11.31 -30.63
C VAL A 153 -4.24 -12.79 -30.79
N ARG A 154 -4.87 -13.44 -31.78
CA ARG A 154 -4.69 -14.88 -32.04
C ARG A 154 -3.45 -15.16 -32.88
N LYS A 155 -3.09 -14.24 -33.77
CA LYS A 155 -1.91 -14.33 -34.63
C LYS A 155 -0.90 -13.26 -34.24
N HIS A 156 0.22 -13.69 -33.67
CA HIS A 156 1.34 -12.82 -33.34
C HIS A 156 2.38 -12.85 -34.46
N THR A 157 2.68 -11.69 -35.03
CA THR A 157 3.85 -11.47 -35.91
C THR A 157 4.99 -10.76 -35.17
N CYS A 158 4.72 -10.22 -33.97
CA CYS A 158 5.70 -9.55 -33.13
C CYS A 158 6.64 -10.55 -32.46
N ARG A 159 7.90 -10.15 -32.29
CA ARG A 159 8.90 -10.94 -31.55
C ARG A 159 8.68 -10.90 -30.04
N ASP A 160 8.23 -9.77 -29.50
CA ASP A 160 7.91 -9.59 -28.08
C ASP A 160 6.40 -9.52 -27.85
N ARG A 161 5.84 -10.60 -27.28
CA ARG A 161 4.40 -10.66 -26.95
C ARG A 161 3.99 -9.71 -25.82
N LYS A 162 4.92 -9.28 -24.94
CA LYS A 162 4.62 -8.38 -23.82
C LYS A 162 4.39 -6.95 -24.30
N ARG A 163 5.01 -6.57 -25.42
CA ARG A 163 4.80 -5.29 -26.12
C ARG A 163 4.18 -5.53 -27.49
N CYS A 164 3.20 -6.44 -27.53
CA CYS A 164 2.57 -6.84 -28.78
C CYS A 164 1.84 -5.66 -29.43
N ASP A 165 2.36 -5.23 -30.56
CA ASP A 165 1.82 -4.23 -31.49
C ASP A 165 1.01 -4.86 -32.64
N CYS A 166 0.83 -6.19 -32.62
CA CYS A 166 0.09 -6.89 -33.65
C CYS A 166 -1.37 -6.44 -33.71
N ARG A 167 -1.94 -6.51 -34.92
CA ARG A 167 -3.34 -6.19 -35.17
C ARG A 167 -4.26 -7.07 -34.30
N PRO A 168 -5.10 -6.47 -33.44
CA PRO A 168 -6.02 -7.23 -32.61
C PRO A 168 -7.16 -7.81 -33.43
N ASP A 169 -7.58 -9.02 -33.07
CA ASP A 169 -8.82 -9.64 -33.51
C ASP A 169 -10.04 -8.92 -32.90
N PRO A 170 -11.24 -9.06 -33.50
CA PRO A 170 -12.43 -8.50 -32.89
C PRO A 170 -12.71 -9.15 -31.53
N CYS A 171 -13.01 -8.30 -30.56
CA CYS A 171 -13.09 -8.54 -29.12
C CYS A 171 -13.86 -9.81 -28.70
N HIS A 172 -15.03 -10.05 -29.32
CA HIS A 172 -15.84 -11.25 -29.13
C HIS A 172 -16.56 -11.61 -30.44
N ALA A 173 -15.80 -11.76 -31.53
CA ALA A 173 -16.37 -12.26 -32.79
C ALA A 173 -16.93 -13.68 -32.60
N ARG A 174 -18.25 -13.82 -32.78
CA ARG A 174 -18.95 -15.11 -32.90
C ARG A 174 -19.57 -15.21 -34.28
N ARG A 175 -19.77 -16.44 -34.77
CA ARG A 175 -20.48 -16.66 -36.04
C ARG A 175 -21.99 -16.45 -35.82
N ALA A 176 -22.71 -16.12 -36.89
CA ALA A 176 -24.14 -15.82 -36.80
C ALA A 176 -25.01 -17.04 -36.40
N ASP A 177 -24.50 -18.25 -36.60
CA ASP A 177 -25.10 -19.52 -36.20
C ASP A 177 -24.77 -19.92 -34.75
N ASP A 178 -23.91 -19.18 -34.06
CA ASP A 178 -23.62 -19.42 -32.64
C ASP A 178 -24.82 -18.96 -31.79
N PRO A 179 -25.47 -19.85 -31.01
CA PRO A 179 -26.61 -19.49 -30.18
C PRO A 179 -26.28 -18.45 -29.11
N THR A 180 -24.98 -18.21 -28.84
CA THR A 180 -24.49 -17.16 -27.93
C THR A 180 -24.15 -15.84 -28.62
N ALA A 181 -24.29 -15.75 -29.95
CA ALA A 181 -24.07 -14.51 -30.73
C ALA A 181 -25.26 -13.53 -30.70
N GLY A 182 -26.36 -13.93 -30.06
CA GLY A 182 -27.58 -13.12 -29.95
C GLY A 182 -27.47 -11.94 -28.97
N HIS A 183 -28.61 -11.35 -28.69
CA HIS A 183 -28.74 -10.37 -27.62
C HIS A 183 -28.88 -11.10 -26.28
N CYS A 184 -28.30 -10.55 -25.23
CA CYS A 184 -28.59 -10.99 -23.88
C CYS A 184 -30.07 -10.68 -23.53
N PRO A 185 -30.60 -11.21 -22.41
CA PRO A 185 -31.97 -10.92 -21.96
C PRO A 185 -32.26 -9.42 -21.77
N HIS A 186 -31.22 -8.60 -21.59
CA HIS A 186 -31.31 -7.14 -21.45
C HIS A 186 -31.22 -6.39 -22.79
N GLY A 187 -31.31 -7.10 -23.92
CA GLY A 187 -31.28 -6.50 -25.26
C GLY A 187 -29.91 -5.96 -25.69
N ARG A 188 -28.82 -6.29 -25.00
CA ARG A 188 -27.46 -5.89 -25.40
C ARG A 188 -26.78 -7.00 -26.23
N PRO A 189 -26.00 -6.66 -27.27
CA PRO A 189 -25.25 -7.65 -28.01
C PRO A 189 -24.28 -8.43 -27.09
N ALA A 190 -24.31 -9.76 -27.16
CA ALA A 190 -23.35 -10.61 -26.46
C ALA A 190 -21.98 -10.67 -27.18
N VAL A 191 -21.83 -9.93 -28.27
CA VAL A 191 -20.64 -9.89 -29.13
C VAL A 191 -20.14 -8.46 -29.29
N CYS A 192 -18.82 -8.33 -29.45
CA CYS A 192 -18.18 -7.06 -29.79
C CYS A 192 -17.27 -7.27 -31.01
N TRP A 193 -17.57 -6.57 -32.10
CA TRP A 193 -16.79 -6.60 -33.34
C TRP A 193 -15.70 -5.53 -33.38
N ALA A 194 -15.59 -4.70 -32.34
CA ALA A 194 -14.51 -3.73 -32.23
C ALA A 194 -13.17 -4.44 -32.05
N ARG A 195 -12.13 -3.86 -32.64
CA ARG A 195 -10.73 -4.25 -32.45
C ARG A 195 -10.13 -3.24 -31.49
N HIS A 196 -10.01 -3.63 -30.22
CA HIS A 196 -9.54 -2.73 -29.18
C HIS A 196 -8.02 -2.60 -29.22
N GLU A 197 -7.53 -1.36 -29.28
CA GLU A 197 -6.10 -1.06 -29.16
C GLU A 197 -5.67 -0.94 -27.68
N PRO A 198 -4.36 -1.06 -27.37
CA PRO A 198 -3.87 -0.83 -26.04
C PRO A 198 -4.27 0.56 -25.53
N GLY A 199 -4.97 0.61 -24.39
CA GLY A 199 -5.43 1.87 -23.77
C GLY A 199 -6.87 2.27 -24.11
N ASP A 200 -7.58 1.49 -24.92
CA ASP A 200 -9.03 1.67 -25.13
C ASP A 200 -9.77 1.57 -23.78
N ALA A 201 -10.59 2.58 -23.47
CA ALA A 201 -11.33 2.71 -22.22
C ALA A 201 -12.38 1.60 -22.03
N ALA A 202 -12.83 0.97 -23.12
CA ALA A 202 -13.73 -0.17 -23.05
C ALA A 202 -13.04 -1.41 -22.47
N LEU A 203 -11.72 -1.57 -22.59
CA LEU A 203 -11.01 -2.79 -22.17
C LEU A 203 -11.24 -3.10 -20.68
N GLY A 204 -11.69 -4.32 -20.42
CA GLY A 204 -12.06 -4.80 -19.10
C GLY A 204 -13.46 -4.39 -18.64
N GLN A 205 -14.16 -3.49 -19.34
CA GLN A 205 -15.55 -3.18 -19.02
C GLN A 205 -16.47 -4.34 -19.42
N PRO A 206 -17.56 -4.60 -18.68
CA PRO A 206 -18.56 -5.59 -19.07
C PRO A 206 -19.23 -5.26 -20.41
N LEU A 207 -19.48 -6.27 -21.25
CA LEU A 207 -20.27 -6.09 -22.48
C LEU A 207 -21.71 -5.67 -22.14
N CYS A 208 -22.26 -6.24 -21.07
CA CYS A 208 -23.54 -5.85 -20.50
C CYS A 208 -23.39 -5.72 -18.98
N LEU A 209 -23.68 -4.53 -18.45
CA LEU A 209 -23.60 -4.25 -17.01
C LEU A 209 -24.62 -5.05 -16.20
N ASP A 210 -25.76 -5.40 -16.79
CA ASP A 210 -26.82 -6.15 -16.11
C ASP A 210 -26.55 -7.66 -16.13
N CYS A 211 -25.80 -8.17 -17.11
CA CYS A 211 -25.34 -9.57 -17.14
C CYS A 211 -24.12 -9.84 -16.27
N TYR A 212 -23.42 -8.80 -15.83
CA TYR A 212 -22.19 -8.94 -15.06
C TYR A 212 -22.50 -9.09 -13.57
N ASP A 213 -21.94 -10.13 -12.96
CA ASP A 213 -22.14 -10.43 -11.54
C ASP A 213 -21.25 -9.54 -10.65
N HIS A 214 -21.73 -8.32 -10.44
CA HIS A 214 -21.09 -7.32 -9.58
C HIS A 214 -21.02 -7.79 -8.12
N ASP A 215 -22.03 -8.52 -7.65
CA ASP A 215 -22.15 -9.02 -6.29
C ASP A 215 -21.07 -10.06 -6.00
N HIS A 216 -20.96 -11.06 -6.87
CA HIS A 216 -19.93 -12.08 -6.75
C HIS A 216 -18.53 -11.48 -6.85
N GLN A 217 -18.30 -10.50 -7.72
CA GLN A 217 -17.00 -9.85 -7.81
C GLN A 217 -16.59 -9.16 -6.50
N VAL A 218 -17.45 -8.34 -5.90
CA VAL A 218 -17.09 -7.60 -4.68
C VAL A 218 -16.92 -8.54 -3.48
N VAL A 219 -17.71 -9.61 -3.42
CA VAL A 219 -17.53 -10.68 -2.44
C VAL A 219 -16.20 -11.41 -2.68
N TRP A 220 -15.87 -11.73 -3.93
CA TRP A 220 -14.58 -12.33 -4.26
C TRP A 220 -13.41 -11.43 -3.85
N ASN A 221 -13.48 -10.12 -4.12
CA ASN A 221 -12.47 -9.17 -3.67
C ASN A 221 -12.29 -9.19 -2.13
N LEU A 222 -13.38 -9.23 -1.37
CA LEU A 222 -13.34 -9.31 0.09
C LEU A 222 -12.68 -10.59 0.61
N PHE A 223 -12.97 -11.73 -0.01
CA PHE A 223 -12.50 -13.05 0.42
C PHE A 223 -11.20 -13.51 -0.26
N SER A 224 -10.69 -12.77 -1.25
CA SER A 224 -9.44 -13.08 -1.97
C SER A 224 -8.22 -13.24 -1.03
N GLY A 225 -8.17 -12.48 0.07
CA GLY A 225 -7.13 -12.62 1.09
C GLY A 225 -7.15 -13.97 1.80
N GLU A 226 -8.34 -14.50 2.11
CA GLU A 226 -8.54 -15.82 2.68
C GLU A 226 -8.22 -16.91 1.66
N LEU A 227 -8.62 -16.72 0.39
CA LEU A 227 -8.26 -17.62 -0.71
C LEU A 227 -6.73 -17.76 -0.84
N TRP A 228 -5.99 -16.65 -0.81
CA TRP A 228 -4.53 -16.67 -0.77
C TRP A 228 -3.97 -17.42 0.45
N HIS A 229 -4.54 -17.18 1.64
CA HIS A 229 -4.10 -17.85 2.85
C HIS A 229 -4.23 -19.38 2.74
N ARG A 230 -5.39 -19.86 2.28
CA ARG A 230 -5.64 -21.30 2.02
C ARG A 230 -4.75 -21.86 0.93
N THR A 231 -4.48 -21.09 -0.12
CA THR A 231 -3.56 -21.46 -1.22
C THR A 231 -2.15 -21.67 -0.69
N LYS A 232 -1.60 -20.75 0.11
CA LYS A 232 -0.28 -20.90 0.73
C LYS A 232 -0.21 -22.15 1.60
N GLN A 233 -1.21 -22.37 2.45
CA GLN A 233 -1.25 -23.57 3.28
C GLN A 233 -1.33 -24.86 2.45
N ALA A 234 -2.10 -24.87 1.36
CA ALA A 234 -2.22 -26.03 0.48
C ALA A 234 -0.89 -26.35 -0.21
N ALA A 235 -0.17 -25.32 -0.69
CA ALA A 235 1.17 -25.49 -1.26
C ALA A 235 2.18 -26.01 -0.22
N GLU A 236 2.18 -25.47 1.00
CA GLU A 236 3.02 -25.96 2.11
C GLU A 236 2.69 -27.42 2.48
N ARG A 237 1.40 -27.80 2.48
CA ARG A 237 0.98 -29.20 2.68
C ARG A 237 1.44 -30.11 1.54
N HIS A 238 1.40 -29.63 0.30
CA HIS A 238 1.88 -30.38 -0.86
C HIS A 238 3.38 -30.67 -0.74
N LEU A 239 4.19 -29.65 -0.41
CA LEU A 239 5.62 -29.79 -0.18
C LEU A 239 5.94 -30.72 1.01
N ALA A 240 5.16 -30.66 2.10
CA ALA A 240 5.32 -31.57 3.22
C ALA A 240 5.03 -33.03 2.84
N LYS A 241 4.04 -33.29 1.98
CA LYS A 241 3.79 -34.64 1.44
C LYS A 241 4.94 -35.10 0.55
N LEU A 242 5.50 -34.21 -0.26
CA LEU A 242 6.66 -34.48 -1.11
C LEU A 242 7.90 -34.84 -0.26
N ALA A 243 8.16 -34.08 0.81
CA ALA A 243 9.24 -34.36 1.77
C ALA A 243 9.14 -35.80 2.30
N ARG A 244 7.94 -36.19 2.75
CA ARG A 244 7.67 -37.54 3.24
C ARG A 244 7.92 -38.62 2.18
N ARG A 245 7.50 -38.39 0.93
CA ARG A 245 7.75 -39.35 -0.18
C ARG A 245 9.24 -39.51 -0.48
N ARG A 246 10.02 -38.45 -0.31
CA ARG A 246 11.48 -38.45 -0.51
C ARG A 246 12.27 -38.88 0.73
N GLY A 247 11.61 -39.31 1.82
CA GLY A 247 12.28 -39.72 3.05
C GLY A 247 12.93 -38.58 3.84
N ILE A 248 12.61 -37.31 3.53
CA ILE A 248 13.19 -36.15 4.21
C ILE A 248 12.45 -35.96 5.55
N PRO A 249 13.16 -36.02 6.69
CA PRO A 249 12.53 -35.98 8.01
C PRO A 249 11.93 -34.60 8.30
N ARG A 250 10.96 -34.58 9.23
CA ARG A 250 10.44 -33.34 9.80
C ARG A 250 11.47 -32.75 10.78
N VAL A 251 11.41 -31.44 10.97
CA VAL A 251 12.32 -30.70 11.85
C VAL A 251 11.62 -30.40 13.18
N GLN A 252 12.28 -30.62 14.31
CA GLN A 252 11.82 -30.16 15.62
C GLN A 252 12.30 -28.73 15.85
N VAL A 253 11.37 -27.83 16.17
CA VAL A 253 11.67 -26.42 16.45
C VAL A 253 11.16 -26.04 17.83
N THR A 254 11.98 -25.31 18.58
CA THR A 254 11.58 -24.70 19.85
C THR A 254 10.90 -23.36 19.58
N THR A 255 9.64 -23.23 19.96
CA THR A 255 8.91 -21.97 19.81
C THR A 255 9.37 -20.94 20.83
N ALA A 256 9.03 -19.66 20.59
CA ALA A 256 9.32 -18.58 21.53
C ALA A 256 8.72 -18.79 22.94
N SER A 257 7.69 -19.63 23.07
CA SER A 257 7.08 -20.00 24.35
C SER A 257 7.73 -21.24 24.99
N GLY A 258 8.86 -21.73 24.46
CA GLY A 258 9.54 -22.94 24.94
C GLY A 258 8.95 -24.27 24.47
N ASN A 259 7.80 -24.27 23.78
CA ASN A 259 7.17 -25.51 23.30
C ASN A 259 7.89 -26.07 22.08
N ILE A 260 8.14 -27.38 22.06
CA ILE A 260 8.70 -28.10 20.92
C ILE A 260 7.58 -28.42 19.92
N ARG A 261 7.80 -28.11 18.64
CA ARG A 261 6.87 -28.43 17.55
C ARG A 261 7.58 -29.13 16.41
N THR A 262 6.98 -30.17 15.86
CA THR A 262 7.50 -30.88 14.69
C THR A 262 6.90 -30.30 13.42
N VAL A 263 7.72 -29.63 12.61
CA VAL A 263 7.33 -28.90 11.40
C VAL A 263 7.92 -29.54 10.13
N PRO A 264 7.36 -29.28 8.93
CA PRO A 264 8.00 -29.71 7.68
C PRO A 264 9.42 -29.13 7.55
N PRO A 265 10.32 -29.79 6.80
CA PRO A 265 11.70 -29.33 6.63
C PRO A 265 11.83 -28.07 5.76
N VAL A 266 10.74 -27.66 5.11
CA VAL A 266 10.67 -26.50 4.22
C VAL A 266 9.46 -25.63 4.52
N ARG A 267 9.51 -24.37 4.09
CA ARG A 267 8.45 -23.37 4.23
C ARG A 267 8.42 -22.40 3.06
N LEU A 268 7.26 -21.79 2.84
CA LEU A 268 7.10 -20.75 1.82
C LEU A 268 7.27 -19.35 2.42
N SER A 269 8.32 -18.66 1.99
CA SER A 269 8.54 -17.24 2.23
C SER A 269 8.06 -16.45 1.02
N HIS A 270 7.32 -15.36 1.23
CA HIS A 270 6.79 -14.59 0.11
C HIS A 270 6.75 -13.09 0.36
N GLY A 271 6.80 -12.32 -0.72
CA GLY A 271 6.28 -10.95 -0.81
C GLY A 271 5.14 -10.94 -1.84
N LYS A 272 3.98 -10.38 -1.51
CA LYS A 272 2.81 -10.37 -2.39
C LYS A 272 2.27 -8.96 -2.53
N ALA A 273 2.03 -8.54 -3.77
CA ALA A 273 1.25 -7.34 -4.06
C ALA A 273 -0.11 -7.69 -4.67
N ALA A 274 -1.10 -6.88 -4.30
CA ALA A 274 -2.43 -6.87 -4.89
C ALA A 274 -2.53 -5.74 -5.92
N GLU A 275 -3.07 -6.03 -7.10
CA GLU A 275 -3.34 -5.03 -8.13
C GLU A 275 -4.76 -5.21 -8.66
N PHE A 276 -5.44 -4.10 -8.94
CA PHE A 276 -6.73 -4.13 -9.62
C PHE A 276 -6.56 -4.28 -11.13
N GLN A 277 -7.36 -5.17 -11.70
CA GLN A 277 -7.62 -5.20 -13.13
C GLN A 277 -8.53 -4.02 -13.52
N ALA A 278 -8.61 -3.70 -14.82
CA ALA A 278 -9.48 -2.63 -15.31
C ALA A 278 -10.96 -2.79 -14.89
N ARG A 279 -11.40 -4.04 -14.73
CA ARG A 279 -12.74 -4.42 -14.23
C ARG A 279 -12.92 -4.32 -12.71
N GLY A 280 -11.91 -3.89 -11.95
CA GLY A 280 -12.01 -3.78 -10.49
C GLY A 280 -11.90 -5.10 -9.71
N ALA A 281 -11.66 -6.24 -10.37
CA ALA A 281 -11.24 -7.47 -9.69
C ALA A 281 -9.75 -7.39 -9.30
N VAL A 282 -9.40 -7.84 -8.10
CA VAL A 282 -7.99 -7.91 -7.68
C VAL A 282 -7.28 -9.12 -8.29
N HIS A 283 -6.01 -9.00 -8.66
CA HIS A 283 -5.12 -10.13 -8.89
C HIS A 283 -3.90 -10.03 -7.98
N PHE A 284 -3.24 -11.15 -7.73
CA PHE A 284 -2.06 -11.19 -6.88
C PHE A 284 -0.82 -11.53 -7.67
N HIS A 285 0.17 -10.65 -7.57
CA HIS A 285 1.55 -10.96 -7.94
C HIS A 285 2.30 -11.33 -6.67
N ALA A 286 2.99 -12.46 -6.66
CA ALA A 286 3.83 -12.83 -5.53
C ALA A 286 5.23 -13.19 -5.99
N LEU A 287 6.20 -12.86 -5.13
CA LEU A 287 7.53 -13.43 -5.08
C LEU A 287 7.46 -14.54 -4.04
N VAL A 288 7.65 -15.80 -4.44
CA VAL A 288 7.61 -16.95 -3.52
C VAL A 288 8.97 -17.63 -3.57
N ARG A 289 9.61 -17.77 -2.42
CA ARG A 289 10.91 -18.41 -2.20
C ARG A 289 10.72 -19.60 -1.25
N LEU A 290 11.34 -20.72 -1.59
CA LEU A 290 11.37 -21.91 -0.77
C LEU A 290 12.56 -21.83 0.19
N ASP A 291 12.30 -21.87 1.50
CA ASP A 291 13.33 -21.84 2.53
C ASP A 291 13.33 -23.14 3.33
N GLY A 292 14.49 -23.52 3.85
CA GLY A 292 14.61 -24.55 4.88
C GLY A 292 14.17 -24.05 6.25
N VAL A 293 14.11 -24.98 7.20
CA VAL A 293 13.82 -24.69 8.61
C VAL A 293 15.02 -25.11 9.45
N ASP A 294 15.62 -24.13 10.15
CA ASP A 294 16.68 -24.40 11.11
C ASP A 294 16.08 -24.87 12.46
N PRO A 295 16.58 -25.98 13.05
CA PRO A 295 16.08 -26.49 14.34
C PRO A 295 16.39 -25.57 15.54
N GLY A 296 17.55 -24.92 15.53
CA GLY A 296 18.07 -24.10 16.64
C GLY A 296 17.63 -22.63 16.58
N ASP A 297 17.43 -22.10 15.37
CA ASP A 297 16.89 -20.76 15.15
C ASP A 297 15.73 -20.78 14.13
N PRO A 298 14.47 -20.88 14.59
CA PRO A 298 13.32 -20.82 13.71
C PRO A 298 13.18 -19.51 12.93
N ALA A 299 13.88 -18.43 13.32
CA ALA A 299 13.89 -17.14 12.62
C ALA A 299 14.94 -17.08 11.50
N ALA A 300 16.00 -17.90 11.57
CA ALA A 300 17.03 -17.98 10.55
C ALA A 300 16.47 -18.28 9.17
N VAL A 301 17.06 -17.68 8.14
CA VAL A 301 16.78 -17.97 6.74
C VAL A 301 17.89 -18.87 6.23
N VAL A 302 17.55 -20.14 5.99
CA VAL A 302 18.49 -21.19 5.58
C VAL A 302 18.03 -21.82 4.26
N PRO A 303 18.95 -22.36 3.43
CA PRO A 303 18.59 -23.03 2.20
C PRO A 303 17.66 -24.22 2.46
N PRO A 304 16.72 -24.52 1.54
CA PRO A 304 15.97 -25.76 1.63
C PRO A 304 16.92 -26.96 1.40
N PRO A 305 16.55 -28.16 1.85
CA PRO A 305 17.31 -29.37 1.51
C PRO A 305 17.47 -29.53 0.00
N ASP A 306 18.66 -29.95 -0.47
CA ASP A 306 19.02 -30.06 -1.90
C ASP A 306 18.06 -30.90 -2.74
N ALA A 307 17.33 -31.80 -2.09
CA ALA A 307 16.29 -32.60 -2.71
C ALA A 307 15.08 -31.80 -3.18
N PHE A 308 14.96 -30.49 -2.90
CA PHE A 308 13.88 -29.62 -3.38
C PHE A 308 14.35 -28.70 -4.51
N THR A 309 13.59 -28.68 -5.61
CA THR A 309 13.88 -27.87 -6.80
C THR A 309 12.87 -26.75 -6.99
N VAL A 310 13.13 -25.88 -7.98
CA VAL A 310 12.16 -24.88 -8.42
C VAL A 310 10.90 -25.50 -9.02
N ASP A 311 11.01 -26.67 -9.66
CA ASP A 311 9.86 -27.38 -10.22
C ASP A 311 8.92 -27.88 -9.13
N ASP A 312 9.45 -28.35 -8.00
CA ASP A 312 8.62 -28.72 -6.84
C ASP A 312 7.81 -27.53 -6.32
N LEU A 313 8.43 -26.33 -6.32
CA LEU A 313 7.77 -25.11 -5.93
C LEU A 313 6.66 -24.74 -6.94
N VAL A 314 6.95 -24.80 -8.24
CA VAL A 314 5.97 -24.56 -9.32
C VAL A 314 4.79 -25.53 -9.20
N ASP A 315 5.06 -26.82 -9.05
CA ASP A 315 4.03 -27.86 -8.95
C ASP A 315 3.17 -27.70 -7.70
N SER A 316 3.79 -27.35 -6.56
CA SER A 316 3.04 -27.11 -5.32
C SER A 316 2.05 -25.95 -5.46
N LEU A 317 2.43 -24.88 -6.18
CA LEU A 317 1.59 -23.71 -6.40
C LEU A 317 0.50 -23.98 -7.45
N ARG A 318 0.81 -24.69 -8.55
CA ARG A 318 -0.20 -25.13 -9.53
C ARG A 318 -1.24 -26.04 -8.88
N HIS A 319 -0.79 -27.02 -8.10
CA HIS A 319 -1.67 -27.91 -7.36
C HIS A 319 -2.56 -27.14 -6.38
N ALA A 320 -1.98 -26.21 -5.61
CA ALA A 320 -2.74 -25.39 -4.68
C ALA A 320 -3.78 -24.51 -5.37
N ALA A 321 -3.41 -23.86 -6.48
CA ALA A 321 -4.32 -23.00 -7.24
C ALA A 321 -5.52 -23.78 -7.80
N ALA A 322 -5.28 -24.99 -8.32
CA ALA A 322 -6.32 -25.83 -8.90
C ALA A 322 -7.28 -26.45 -7.86
N GLN A 323 -6.81 -26.66 -6.63
CA GLN A 323 -7.57 -27.41 -5.61
C GLN A 323 -8.26 -26.52 -4.58
N VAL A 324 -7.79 -25.28 -4.37
CA VAL A 324 -8.34 -24.42 -3.33
C VAL A 324 -9.56 -23.67 -3.84
N ALA A 325 -10.71 -24.08 -3.34
CA ALA A 325 -11.98 -23.36 -3.44
C ALA A 325 -12.74 -23.45 -2.12
N PHE A 326 -13.66 -22.52 -1.88
CA PHE A 326 -14.61 -22.59 -0.77
C PHE A 326 -15.84 -21.72 -1.02
N THR A 327 -16.93 -22.00 -0.32
CA THR A 327 -18.14 -21.16 -0.33
C THR A 327 -18.11 -20.21 0.85
N THR A 328 -18.47 -18.95 0.65
CA THR A 328 -18.61 -17.97 1.74
C THR A 328 -19.77 -18.33 2.67
N PRO A 329 -19.85 -17.74 3.87
CA PRO A 329 -21.05 -17.85 4.73
C PRO A 329 -22.32 -17.39 4.00
N ASP A 330 -23.48 -17.77 4.49
CA ASP A 330 -24.78 -17.36 3.94
C ASP A 330 -24.98 -15.84 3.99
N HIS A 331 -25.79 -15.32 3.08
CA HIS A 331 -26.20 -13.91 3.04
C HIS A 331 -27.67 -13.83 2.62
N PRO A 332 -28.48 -12.86 3.10
CA PRO A 332 -29.89 -12.75 2.71
C PRO A 332 -30.12 -12.64 1.19
N ASP A 333 -29.20 -12.01 0.46
CA ASP A 333 -29.26 -11.92 -1.01
C ASP A 333 -28.72 -13.16 -1.73
N GLN A 334 -28.01 -14.03 -1.02
CA GLN A 334 -27.45 -15.28 -1.56
C GLN A 334 -27.34 -16.32 -0.43
N PRO A 335 -28.44 -17.03 -0.10
CA PRO A 335 -28.49 -17.93 1.06
C PRO A 335 -27.48 -19.08 0.99
N ALA A 336 -27.13 -19.53 -0.23
CA ALA A 336 -26.12 -20.56 -0.45
C ALA A 336 -24.67 -20.05 -0.29
N GLY A 337 -24.45 -18.73 -0.15
CA GLY A 337 -23.15 -18.10 -0.25
C GLY A 337 -22.60 -18.05 -1.69
N TRP A 338 -21.42 -17.47 -1.85
CA TRP A 338 -20.72 -17.34 -3.13
C TRP A 338 -19.54 -18.32 -3.21
N PRO A 339 -19.30 -18.94 -4.38
CA PRO A 339 -18.11 -19.78 -4.59
C PRO A 339 -16.86 -18.92 -4.77
N ILE A 340 -15.79 -19.23 -4.03
CA ILE A 340 -14.52 -18.51 -4.08
C ILE A 340 -13.43 -19.47 -4.57
N ALA A 341 -12.88 -19.19 -5.74
CA ALA A 341 -11.78 -19.93 -6.35
C ALA A 341 -10.90 -18.98 -7.19
N TRP A 342 -9.76 -19.48 -7.68
CA TRP A 342 -8.95 -18.78 -8.68
C TRP A 342 -9.55 -18.91 -10.08
N GLY A 343 -9.27 -17.93 -10.94
CA GLY A 343 -9.56 -18.04 -12.37
C GLY A 343 -8.63 -19.02 -13.08
N GLU A 344 -8.95 -19.32 -14.34
CA GLU A 344 -8.17 -20.25 -15.17
C GLU A 344 -6.75 -19.76 -15.47
N GLN A 345 -6.53 -18.44 -15.46
CA GLN A 345 -5.24 -17.85 -15.77
C GLN A 345 -4.31 -17.86 -14.55
N LEU A 346 -3.28 -18.69 -14.60
CA LEU A 346 -2.18 -18.76 -13.65
C LEU A 346 -0.85 -18.73 -14.42
N ASP A 347 -0.06 -17.67 -14.22
CA ASP A 347 1.29 -17.54 -14.80
C ASP A 347 2.31 -17.70 -13.68
N ILE A 348 3.18 -18.72 -13.74
CA ILE A 348 4.25 -18.96 -12.76
C ILE A 348 5.58 -18.94 -13.49
N ARG A 349 6.43 -17.98 -13.14
CA ARG A 349 7.75 -17.81 -13.75
C ARG A 349 8.86 -18.11 -12.75
N PRO A 350 9.75 -19.07 -13.01
CA PRO A 350 10.99 -19.21 -12.26
C PRO A 350 11.81 -17.91 -12.29
N ILE A 351 12.51 -17.62 -11.19
CA ILE A 351 13.41 -16.47 -11.06
C ILE A 351 14.84 -17.00 -11.08
N THR A 352 15.66 -16.47 -11.98
CA THR A 352 17.07 -16.85 -12.10
C THR A 352 17.94 -15.68 -11.64
N LEU A 353 18.80 -15.94 -10.66
CA LEU A 353 19.62 -14.92 -10.00
C LEU A 353 21.06 -14.84 -10.55
N THR A 354 21.41 -15.68 -11.53
CA THR A 354 22.72 -15.73 -12.20
C THR A 354 22.83 -14.83 -13.45
N GLY A 355 21.92 -13.87 -13.65
CA GLY A 355 22.02 -12.85 -14.71
C GLY A 355 21.67 -13.29 -16.14
N HIS A 356 21.43 -14.59 -16.40
CA HIS A 356 21.17 -15.14 -17.74
C HIS A 356 19.71 -15.57 -18.01
N GLY A 357 18.75 -15.24 -17.13
CA GLY A 357 17.32 -15.59 -17.30
C GLY A 357 16.47 -14.44 -17.86
N GLU A 358 15.28 -14.77 -18.40
CA GLU A 358 14.28 -13.78 -18.89
C GLU A 358 13.74 -12.82 -17.80
N VAL A 359 14.00 -13.14 -16.53
CA VAL A 359 13.48 -12.44 -15.35
C VAL A 359 14.59 -12.33 -14.30
N THR A 360 15.17 -11.13 -14.14
CA THR A 360 16.22 -10.84 -13.13
C THR A 360 15.63 -10.32 -11.81
N ASP A 361 16.40 -10.41 -10.72
CA ASP A 361 16.03 -9.97 -9.37
C ASP A 361 15.53 -8.51 -9.32
N SER A 362 16.27 -7.62 -9.97
CA SER A 362 16.06 -6.18 -9.96
C SER A 362 14.81 -5.82 -10.76
N MET A 363 14.54 -6.57 -11.84
CA MET A 363 13.32 -6.45 -12.63
C MET A 363 12.08 -6.85 -11.81
N VAL A 364 12.11 -7.98 -11.08
CA VAL A 364 10.93 -8.44 -10.34
C VAL A 364 10.64 -7.60 -9.10
N ALA A 365 11.68 -7.23 -8.34
CA ALA A 365 11.51 -6.37 -7.18
C ALA A 365 10.97 -4.99 -7.59
N GLY A 366 11.50 -4.42 -8.68
CA GLY A 366 11.01 -3.15 -9.24
C GLY A 366 9.57 -3.25 -9.75
N TYR A 367 9.26 -4.35 -10.44
CA TYR A 367 7.91 -4.62 -10.95
C TYR A 367 6.88 -4.77 -9.83
N LEU A 368 7.17 -5.55 -8.78
CA LEU A 368 6.22 -5.71 -7.68
C LEU A 368 6.09 -4.46 -6.82
N ALA A 369 7.18 -3.70 -6.61
CA ALA A 369 7.15 -2.41 -5.94
C ALA A 369 6.31 -1.36 -6.69
N LYS A 370 6.25 -1.42 -8.03
CA LYS A 370 5.36 -0.58 -8.85
C LYS A 370 3.89 -0.77 -8.47
N TYR A 371 3.46 -1.98 -8.11
CA TYR A 371 2.07 -2.25 -7.73
C TYR A 371 1.74 -1.82 -6.31
N ALA A 372 2.75 -1.71 -5.45
CA ALA A 372 2.57 -1.29 -4.07
C ALA A 372 1.99 0.15 -3.95
N THR A 373 2.15 0.98 -4.99
CA THR A 373 1.63 2.36 -5.04
C THR A 373 0.36 2.53 -5.87
N LYS A 374 -0.14 1.45 -6.48
CA LYS A 374 -1.41 1.47 -7.22
C LYS A 374 -2.59 1.14 -6.32
N SER A 375 -3.78 1.59 -6.72
CA SER A 375 -5.06 1.31 -6.08
C SER A 375 -6.17 1.19 -7.14
N THR A 376 -7.36 1.70 -6.83
CA THR A 376 -8.57 1.65 -7.66
C THR A 376 -8.55 2.65 -8.83
N GLU A 377 -7.53 3.50 -8.95
CA GLU A 377 -7.48 4.52 -10.01
C GLU A 377 -7.50 3.96 -11.44
N VAL A 378 -7.15 2.68 -11.62
CA VAL A 378 -7.28 1.97 -12.91
C VAL A 378 -8.74 1.84 -13.37
N THR A 379 -9.69 1.88 -12.43
CA THR A 379 -11.13 1.87 -12.72
C THR A 379 -11.70 3.29 -12.81
N GLY A 380 -10.86 4.31 -12.75
CA GLY A 380 -11.27 5.72 -12.61
C GLY A 380 -11.67 6.12 -11.19
N HIS A 381 -11.77 5.17 -10.24
CA HIS A 381 -12.24 5.44 -8.88
C HIS A 381 -11.11 5.84 -7.93
N ARG A 382 -11.31 6.93 -7.17
CA ARG A 382 -10.22 7.53 -6.35
C ARG A 382 -10.66 8.03 -4.97
N SER A 383 -11.87 7.69 -4.55
CA SER A 383 -12.45 8.21 -3.30
C SER A 383 -11.63 7.83 -2.06
N THR A 384 -11.87 8.56 -0.97
CA THR A 384 -11.52 8.12 0.37
C THR A 384 -12.64 7.23 0.91
N ARG A 385 -12.57 6.83 2.18
CA ARG A 385 -13.63 6.05 2.82
C ARG A 385 -15.01 6.70 2.59
N LEU A 386 -15.91 5.97 1.94
CA LEU A 386 -17.29 6.38 1.74
C LEU A 386 -18.09 6.27 3.03
N THR A 387 -18.99 7.23 3.24
CA THR A 387 -19.92 7.32 4.38
C THR A 387 -21.35 7.26 3.87
N ALA A 388 -22.33 7.20 4.79
CA ALA A 388 -23.74 7.30 4.41
C ALA A 388 -24.06 8.62 3.67
N ASP A 389 -23.29 9.68 3.94
CA ASP A 389 -23.52 11.00 3.35
C ASP A 389 -22.86 11.14 1.97
N THR A 390 -21.77 10.42 1.69
CA THR A 390 -21.01 10.54 0.43
C THR A 390 -21.26 9.40 -0.55
N ILE A 391 -21.95 8.34 -0.14
CA ILE A 391 -22.16 7.16 -0.99
C ILE A 391 -23.01 7.46 -2.24
N GLY A 392 -23.96 8.38 -2.14
CA GLY A 392 -24.88 8.74 -3.24
C GLY A 392 -24.17 9.34 -4.46
N ASP A 393 -23.01 9.96 -4.27
CA ASP A 393 -22.22 10.56 -5.35
C ASP A 393 -21.42 9.52 -6.16
N HIS A 394 -21.35 8.28 -5.66
CA HIS A 394 -20.45 7.25 -6.17
C HIS A 394 -21.13 5.92 -6.48
N ALA A 395 -22.23 5.60 -5.81
CA ALA A 395 -22.98 4.36 -6.01
C ALA A 395 -24.20 4.61 -6.89
N GLY A 396 -24.50 3.66 -7.77
CA GLY A 396 -25.73 3.70 -8.56
C GLY A 396 -25.99 2.34 -9.21
N PRO A 397 -27.15 1.71 -9.00
CA PRO A 397 -27.50 0.45 -9.64
C PRO A 397 -27.62 0.59 -11.16
N ASP A 398 -27.99 1.79 -11.64
CA ASP A 398 -28.06 2.13 -13.06
C ASP A 398 -26.81 2.89 -13.56
N GLY A 399 -25.81 3.04 -12.69
CA GLY A 399 -24.56 3.71 -13.01
C GLY A 399 -23.62 2.89 -13.89
N ASP A 400 -22.42 3.41 -14.08
CA ASP A 400 -21.34 2.67 -14.73
C ASP A 400 -20.90 1.45 -13.91
N HIS A 401 -19.98 0.67 -14.47
CA HIS A 401 -19.46 -0.53 -13.83
C HIS A 401 -18.90 -0.29 -12.42
N THR A 402 -18.15 0.80 -12.22
CA THR A 402 -17.58 1.16 -10.91
C THR A 402 -18.68 1.52 -9.93
N ALA A 403 -19.66 2.32 -10.35
CA ALA A 403 -20.78 2.72 -9.51
C ALA A 403 -21.61 1.52 -9.04
N ARG A 404 -21.79 0.52 -9.91
CA ARG A 404 -22.47 -0.75 -9.59
C ARG A 404 -21.67 -1.63 -8.62
N LEU A 405 -20.33 -1.64 -8.73
CA LEU A 405 -19.49 -2.33 -7.74
C LEU A 405 -19.56 -1.66 -6.35
N ILE A 406 -19.60 -0.33 -6.31
CA ILE A 406 -19.73 0.42 -5.05
C ILE A 406 -21.11 0.21 -4.45
N ASP A 407 -22.16 0.22 -5.26
CA ASP A 407 -23.52 -0.12 -4.86
C ASP A 407 -23.60 -1.54 -4.27
N ALA A 408 -23.07 -2.55 -4.98
CA ALA A 408 -23.00 -3.94 -4.51
C ALA A 408 -22.29 -4.04 -3.14
N CYS A 409 -21.15 -3.36 -2.97
CA CYS A 409 -20.47 -3.31 -1.67
C CYS A 409 -21.38 -2.75 -0.56
N TRP A 410 -22.15 -1.70 -0.87
CA TRP A 410 -22.97 -1.01 0.11
C TRP A 410 -24.25 -1.79 0.45
N ARG A 411 -24.89 -2.40 -0.56
CA ARG A 411 -26.08 -3.24 -0.40
C ARG A 411 -25.76 -4.53 0.34
N LEU A 412 -24.75 -5.28 -0.08
CA LEU A 412 -24.35 -6.53 0.56
C LEU A 412 -23.71 -6.32 1.94
N GLY A 413 -23.06 -5.17 2.16
CA GLY A 413 -22.50 -4.83 3.48
C GLY A 413 -23.49 -4.28 4.48
N ARG A 414 -24.80 -4.29 4.17
CA ARG A 414 -25.84 -3.79 5.09
C ARG A 414 -25.89 -4.61 6.38
N PRO A 415 -26.25 -3.99 7.52
CA PRO A 415 -26.56 -4.75 8.73
C PRO A 415 -27.61 -5.81 8.40
N THR A 416 -27.30 -7.07 8.66
CA THR A 416 -28.20 -8.22 8.44
C THR A 416 -29.02 -8.55 9.69
N GLY A 417 -28.91 -7.73 10.74
CA GLY A 417 -29.74 -7.79 11.95
C GLY A 417 -30.13 -6.38 12.41
N THR A 418 -31.14 -6.29 13.27
CA THR A 418 -31.63 -5.01 13.82
C THR A 418 -30.55 -4.38 14.70
N PRO A 419 -29.97 -3.22 14.32
CA PRO A 419 -28.95 -2.58 15.13
C PRO A 419 -29.57 -2.06 16.44
N VAL A 420 -28.87 -2.26 17.57
CA VAL A 420 -29.23 -1.59 18.84
C VAL A 420 -29.28 -0.07 18.59
N PRO A 421 -30.38 0.61 18.95
CA PRO A 421 -30.56 2.05 18.77
C PRO A 421 -29.37 2.86 19.29
N LEU A 422 -29.00 3.92 18.56
CA LEU A 422 -27.88 4.80 18.96
C LEU A 422 -28.05 5.46 20.34
N SER A 423 -29.28 5.52 20.85
CA SER A 423 -29.64 5.98 22.20
C SER A 423 -29.29 4.97 23.29
N GLN A 424 -29.19 3.69 22.94
CA GLN A 424 -28.91 2.58 23.84
C GLN A 424 -27.46 2.10 23.75
N ARG A 425 -26.67 2.67 22.83
CA ARG A 425 -25.22 2.40 22.76
C ARG A 425 -24.48 3.29 23.76
N PRO A 426 -23.48 2.76 24.49
CA PRO A 426 -22.61 3.58 25.32
C PRO A 426 -21.96 4.67 24.45
N ARG A 427 -22.22 5.94 24.77
CA ARG A 427 -21.58 7.07 24.11
C ARG A 427 -20.48 7.57 25.03
N ASP A 428 -19.23 7.36 24.64
CA ASP A 428 -18.14 8.09 25.26
C ASP A 428 -18.26 9.58 24.91
N HIS A 429 -18.21 10.41 25.94
CA HIS A 429 -18.28 11.86 25.79
C HIS A 429 -17.05 12.35 25.00
N ARG A 430 -17.25 12.82 23.77
CA ARG A 430 -16.20 13.49 23.01
C ARG A 430 -16.23 14.99 23.33
N PRO A 431 -15.13 15.57 23.84
CA PRO A 431 -15.06 17.01 24.06
C PRO A 431 -15.11 17.76 22.74
N ARG A 432 -15.74 18.94 22.74
CA ARG A 432 -15.65 19.88 21.60
C ARG A 432 -14.25 20.49 21.55
N PRO A 433 -13.67 20.74 20.36
CA PRO A 433 -12.37 21.41 20.25
C PRO A 433 -12.46 22.85 20.80
N GLY A 434 -11.53 23.21 21.68
CA GLY A 434 -11.39 24.55 22.24
C GLY A 434 -10.54 24.58 23.50
N PHE A 435 -9.80 25.68 23.71
CA PHE A 435 -9.16 25.96 24.98
C PHE A 435 -10.19 26.57 25.94
N VAL A 436 -10.29 26.01 27.14
CA VAL A 436 -11.10 26.49 28.27
C VAL A 436 -10.22 27.17 29.32
N PRO A 437 -10.78 27.95 30.26
CA PRO A 437 -10.05 28.45 31.42
C PRO A 437 -9.28 27.33 32.12
N ARG A 438 -8.09 27.65 32.65
CA ARG A 438 -7.22 26.67 33.29
C ARG A 438 -7.96 25.98 34.45
N TRP A 439 -7.94 24.65 34.45
CA TRP A 439 -8.56 23.81 35.48
C TRP A 439 -7.64 22.65 35.83
N GLU A 440 -7.88 22.04 37.00
CA GLU A 440 -7.16 20.85 37.47
C GLU A 440 -8.02 19.60 37.27
N CYS A 441 -7.46 18.57 36.64
CA CYS A 441 -8.17 17.33 36.39
C CYS A 441 -8.44 16.57 37.70
N PRO A 442 -9.72 16.26 38.03
CA PRO A 442 -10.05 15.58 39.28
C PRO A 442 -9.56 14.12 39.31
N ASP A 443 -9.31 13.51 38.14
CA ASP A 443 -8.90 12.11 38.05
C ASP A 443 -7.38 11.92 38.21
N CYS A 444 -6.57 12.92 37.86
CA CYS A 444 -5.11 12.78 37.82
C CYS A 444 -4.30 14.01 38.26
N GLY A 445 -4.94 15.08 38.74
CA GLY A 445 -4.30 16.31 39.22
C GLY A 445 -3.64 17.18 38.13
N THR A 446 -3.79 16.82 36.85
CA THR A 446 -3.15 17.57 35.76
C THR A 446 -3.85 18.91 35.52
N HIS A 447 -3.09 20.00 35.60
CA HIS A 447 -3.56 21.32 35.24
C HIS A 447 -3.56 21.49 33.72
N THR A 448 -4.70 21.82 33.12
CA THR A 448 -4.86 21.91 31.67
C THR A 448 -5.77 23.07 31.26
N ARG A 449 -5.62 23.52 30.01
CA ARG A 449 -6.57 24.44 29.33
C ARG A 449 -7.37 23.72 28.24
N TYR A 450 -7.17 22.42 28.05
CA TYR A 450 -7.97 21.63 27.13
C TYR A 450 -9.32 21.29 27.76
N ALA A 451 -10.39 21.23 26.95
CA ALA A 451 -11.73 20.81 27.41
C ALA A 451 -11.78 19.39 28.01
N ALA A 452 -10.74 18.58 27.81
CA ALA A 452 -10.49 17.33 28.53
C ALA A 452 -9.03 17.23 28.96
N CYS A 453 -8.79 16.46 30.02
CA CYS A 453 -7.45 16.23 30.52
C CYS A 453 -6.61 15.44 29.51
N PRO A 454 -5.50 16.00 28.99
CA PRO A 454 -4.69 15.33 27.97
C PRO A 454 -4.03 14.06 28.52
N VAL A 455 -3.71 14.01 29.82
CA VAL A 455 -3.10 12.85 30.48
C VAL A 455 -4.11 11.70 30.60
N CYS A 456 -5.33 11.97 31.06
CA CYS A 456 -6.38 10.95 31.14
C CYS A 456 -6.82 10.48 29.75
N VAL A 457 -6.92 11.39 28.78
CA VAL A 457 -7.21 11.03 27.37
C VAL A 457 -6.11 10.14 26.81
N ALA A 458 -4.83 10.46 27.03
CA ALA A 458 -3.71 9.64 26.59
C ALA A 458 -3.68 8.27 27.28
N ARG A 459 -3.94 8.19 28.59
CA ARG A 459 -4.05 6.92 29.33
C ARG A 459 -5.20 6.05 28.79
N ARG A 460 -6.36 6.67 28.55
CA ARG A 460 -7.53 5.99 27.98
C ARG A 460 -7.26 5.52 26.55
N GLN A 461 -6.61 6.35 25.74
CA GLN A 461 -6.21 5.96 24.39
C GLN A 461 -5.20 4.81 24.41
N SER A 462 -4.22 4.83 25.31
CA SER A 462 -3.27 3.71 25.51
C SER A 462 -3.97 2.41 25.94
N ALA A 463 -4.97 2.49 26.82
CA ALA A 463 -5.83 1.36 27.16
C ALA A 463 -6.63 0.84 25.93
N LEU A 464 -7.22 1.74 25.13
CA LEU A 464 -7.94 1.38 23.89
C LEU A 464 -7.01 0.84 22.80
N ASP A 465 -5.78 1.34 22.71
CA ASP A 465 -4.76 0.89 21.77
C ASP A 465 -4.20 -0.49 22.14
N THR A 466 -4.28 -0.87 23.43
CA THR A 466 -3.91 -2.20 23.92
C THR A 466 -5.06 -3.20 23.92
N GLU A 467 -6.31 -2.73 23.80
CA GLU A 467 -7.47 -3.60 23.62
C GLU A 467 -7.45 -4.28 22.24
N SER A 468 -7.70 -5.59 22.23
CA SER A 468 -7.85 -6.39 21.01
C SER A 468 -9.03 -5.86 20.18
N THR A 469 -8.72 -5.15 19.09
CA THR A 469 -9.69 -4.53 18.17
C THR A 469 -10.35 -5.56 17.23
N LYS A 470 -10.70 -6.75 17.72
CA LYS A 470 -11.59 -7.66 17.01
C LYS A 470 -12.98 -7.59 17.63
N PRO A 471 -13.82 -6.59 17.29
CA PRO A 471 -15.24 -6.89 17.32
C PRO A 471 -15.42 -8.07 16.36
N ALA A 472 -15.91 -9.20 16.87
CA ALA A 472 -16.45 -10.24 16.04
C ALA A 472 -17.59 -9.59 15.27
N THR A 473 -17.33 -9.12 14.05
CA THR A 473 -18.42 -8.71 13.16
C THR A 473 -19.18 -10.00 12.89
N ALA A 474 -20.32 -10.19 13.56
CA ALA A 474 -21.19 -11.35 13.38
C ALA A 474 -21.55 -11.57 11.89
N ASN A 475 -21.49 -10.49 11.09
CA ASN A 475 -21.60 -10.52 9.65
C ASN A 475 -20.23 -10.25 8.96
N PRO A 476 -19.63 -11.22 8.23
CA PRO A 476 -18.38 -11.04 7.50
C PRO A 476 -18.50 -10.02 6.35
N TYR A 477 -19.70 -9.81 5.80
CA TYR A 477 -20.01 -8.89 4.70
C TYR A 477 -20.08 -7.42 5.14
N ALA A 478 -20.22 -7.12 6.44
CA ALA A 478 -20.20 -5.74 6.96
C ALA A 478 -18.92 -4.97 6.55
N ARG A 479 -17.84 -5.71 6.26
CA ARG A 479 -16.58 -5.17 5.74
C ARG A 479 -16.71 -4.59 4.32
N LEU A 480 -17.69 -5.02 3.52
CA LEU A 480 -17.91 -4.47 2.17
C LEU A 480 -18.19 -2.97 2.21
N ARG A 481 -19.07 -2.49 3.10
CA ARG A 481 -19.28 -1.05 3.32
C ARG A 481 -18.00 -0.34 3.75
N ARG A 482 -17.28 -0.94 4.70
CA ARG A 482 -15.99 -0.43 5.19
C ARG A 482 -14.97 -0.26 4.05
N TRP A 483 -15.04 -1.08 3.00
CA TRP A 483 -14.09 -1.12 1.90
C TRP A 483 -14.72 -0.80 0.53
N ALA A 484 -15.86 -0.12 0.49
CA ALA A 484 -16.55 0.20 -0.77
C ALA A 484 -15.70 1.08 -1.70
N HIS A 485 -14.98 2.07 -1.14
CA HIS A 485 -13.95 2.86 -1.85
C HIS A 485 -12.79 2.04 -2.45
N MET A 486 -12.68 0.76 -2.06
CA MET A 486 -11.71 -0.22 -2.52
C MET A 486 -12.40 -1.41 -3.19
N LEU A 487 -13.62 -1.22 -3.71
CA LEU A 487 -14.39 -2.23 -4.46
C LEU A 487 -14.49 -3.58 -3.72
N GLY A 488 -14.60 -3.53 -2.38
CA GLY A 488 -14.72 -4.71 -1.51
C GLY A 488 -13.39 -5.29 -1.03
N PHE A 489 -12.25 -4.89 -1.62
CA PHE A 489 -10.93 -5.39 -1.21
C PHE A 489 -10.49 -4.76 0.12
N GLY A 490 -10.54 -5.55 1.19
CA GLY A 490 -10.14 -5.13 2.54
C GLY A 490 -8.74 -5.57 2.97
N GLY A 491 -7.90 -6.03 2.04
CA GLY A 491 -6.53 -6.50 2.32
C GLY A 491 -5.46 -5.40 2.19
N HIS A 492 -4.24 -5.70 2.64
CA HIS A 492 -3.08 -4.86 2.35
C HIS A 492 -2.59 -5.09 0.92
N PHE A 493 -2.19 -4.01 0.25
CA PHE A 493 -1.69 -4.05 -1.14
C PHE A 493 -0.31 -4.63 -1.29
N LEU A 494 0.47 -4.64 -0.20
CA LEU A 494 1.76 -5.29 -0.13
C LEU A 494 1.86 -5.98 1.22
N THR A 495 2.08 -7.29 1.18
CA THR A 495 2.29 -8.13 2.36
C THR A 495 3.54 -8.97 2.17
N LYS A 496 4.21 -9.34 3.26
CA LYS A 496 5.29 -10.31 3.21
C LYS A 496 5.17 -11.33 4.34
N ALA A 497 5.72 -12.51 4.12
CA ALA A 497 6.01 -13.43 5.21
C ALA A 497 7.02 -12.80 6.18
N ARG A 498 6.87 -13.11 7.47
CA ARG A 498 7.71 -12.55 8.55
C ARG A 498 9.22 -12.63 8.23
N ARG A 499 9.64 -13.79 7.69
CA ARG A 499 11.05 -14.18 7.44
C ARG A 499 11.51 -14.00 5.99
N TYR A 500 10.68 -13.36 5.17
CA TYR A 500 11.05 -13.15 3.76
C TYR A 500 12.21 -12.17 3.62
N SER A 501 12.16 -11.06 4.37
CA SER A 501 13.15 -9.98 4.32
C SER A 501 13.01 -9.01 5.51
N VAL A 502 13.66 -7.84 5.45
CA VAL A 502 13.58 -6.70 6.36
C VAL A 502 12.17 -6.12 6.54
N THR A 503 12.03 -5.16 7.46
CA THR A 503 10.75 -4.47 7.73
C THR A 503 10.76 -3.03 7.22
N PHE A 504 9.58 -2.47 6.94
CA PHE A 504 9.43 -1.03 6.67
C PHE A 504 9.90 -0.16 7.82
N GLN A 505 9.79 -0.66 9.07
CA GLN A 505 10.26 0.05 10.25
C GLN A 505 11.78 0.20 10.22
N LEU A 506 12.51 -0.90 10.00
CA LEU A 506 13.98 -0.87 9.86
C LEU A 506 14.41 0.12 8.76
N LEU A 507 13.80 0.06 7.57
CA LEU A 507 14.12 0.97 6.47
C LEU A 507 13.84 2.44 6.82
N ARG A 508 12.78 2.72 7.58
CA ARG A 508 12.43 4.06 8.04
C ARG A 508 13.44 4.56 9.07
N ASP A 509 13.85 3.72 10.01
CA ASP A 509 14.78 4.08 11.07
C ASP A 509 16.19 4.29 10.50
N THR A 510 16.64 3.44 9.57
CA THR A 510 17.90 3.67 8.83
C THR A 510 17.90 5.02 8.10
N ARG A 511 16.77 5.41 7.50
CA ARG A 511 16.66 6.74 6.86
C ARG A 511 16.65 7.89 7.86
N ARG A 512 16.06 7.70 9.05
CA ARG A 512 16.07 8.72 10.11
C ARG A 512 17.49 8.96 10.60
N ALA A 513 18.21 7.88 10.93
CA ALA A 513 19.61 7.94 11.34
C ALA A 513 20.50 8.61 10.27
N HIS A 514 20.30 8.29 8.99
CA HIS A 514 21.04 8.94 7.92
C HIS A 514 20.76 10.46 7.84
N ARG A 515 19.50 10.89 7.95
CA ARG A 515 19.17 12.32 7.95
C ARG A 515 19.73 13.06 9.16
N GLN A 516 19.68 12.44 10.33
CA GLN A 516 20.29 13.01 11.54
C GLN A 516 21.78 13.25 11.31
N ARG A 517 22.51 12.27 10.78
CA ARG A 517 23.94 12.42 10.46
C ARG A 517 24.22 13.54 9.45
N GLU A 518 23.39 13.68 8.41
CA GLU A 518 23.52 14.77 7.42
C GLU A 518 23.29 16.15 8.07
N GLU A 519 22.31 16.26 8.97
CA GLU A 519 22.00 17.51 9.68
C GLU A 519 23.09 17.90 10.70
N HIS A 520 23.75 16.92 11.33
CA HIS A 520 24.85 17.13 12.28
C HIS A 520 26.25 17.19 11.59
N GLY A 521 26.32 16.93 10.28
CA GLY A 521 27.55 16.84 9.50
C GLY A 521 28.19 18.16 9.06
N HIS A 522 27.61 19.31 9.43
CA HIS A 522 28.34 20.58 9.42
C HIS A 522 28.92 20.81 10.82
N PRO A 523 30.22 20.56 11.06
CA PRO A 523 30.83 20.95 12.32
C PRO A 523 30.76 22.47 12.41
N ALA A 524 29.86 22.98 13.25
CA ALA A 524 30.03 24.32 13.79
C ALA A 524 31.39 24.32 14.48
N VAL A 525 32.28 25.17 13.99
CA VAL A 525 33.59 25.43 14.59
C VAL A 525 33.38 25.70 16.09
N GLY A 526 33.80 24.76 16.94
CA GLY A 526 34.00 25.00 18.38
C GLY A 526 32.90 24.62 19.38
N GLY A 527 31.97 23.71 19.07
CA GLY A 527 31.03 23.15 20.08
C GLY A 527 31.39 21.71 20.49
N PRO A 528 31.21 21.29 21.77
CA PRO A 528 31.47 19.91 22.16
C PRO A 528 30.56 18.95 21.38
N LEU A 529 31.16 17.87 20.88
CA LEU A 529 30.47 16.75 20.24
C LEU A 529 29.46 16.17 21.23
N VAL A 530 28.18 16.49 21.06
CA VAL A 530 27.11 15.79 21.77
C VAL A 530 26.97 14.45 21.07
N ASP A 531 27.26 13.37 21.80
CA ASP A 531 27.06 12.00 21.32
C ASP A 531 25.57 11.79 20.98
N ASP A 532 25.26 11.48 19.72
CA ASP A 532 23.90 11.39 19.17
C ASP A 532 23.02 10.32 19.87
N ASP A 533 23.63 9.42 20.65
CA ASP A 533 22.95 8.41 21.47
C ASP A 533 22.42 8.94 22.82
N THR A 534 22.63 10.22 23.15
CA THR A 534 22.33 10.78 24.48
C THR A 534 21.01 11.55 24.62
N THR A 535 20.21 11.72 23.56
CA THR A 535 18.94 12.48 23.65
C THR A 535 17.75 11.83 22.94
N LEU A 536 16.58 11.87 23.59
CA LEU A 536 15.29 11.38 23.12
C LEU A 536 14.32 12.57 22.93
N ILE A 537 13.79 12.74 21.72
CA ILE A 537 12.75 13.75 21.47
C ILE A 537 11.37 13.15 21.75
N VAL A 538 10.68 13.68 22.75
CA VAL A 538 9.30 13.31 23.12
C VAL A 538 8.34 14.42 22.69
N GLY A 539 7.45 14.11 21.75
CA GLY A 539 6.44 15.05 21.26
C GLY A 539 5.06 14.80 21.83
N THR A 540 4.45 15.83 22.44
CA THR A 540 3.02 15.88 22.76
C THR A 540 2.33 16.75 21.71
N LEU A 541 1.88 16.10 20.64
CA LEU A 541 1.37 16.76 19.44
C LEU A 541 -0.10 16.40 19.18
N THR A 542 -0.86 17.38 18.73
CA THR A 542 -2.27 17.24 18.34
C THR A 542 -2.45 17.53 16.86
N PHE A 543 -3.46 16.92 16.25
CA PHE A 543 -3.80 17.18 14.85
C PHE A 543 -4.35 18.59 14.69
N ALA A 544 -3.65 19.43 13.92
CA ALA A 544 -4.05 20.81 13.62
C ALA A 544 -4.70 20.93 12.22
N GLY A 545 -4.48 19.96 11.33
CA GLY A 545 -5.14 19.91 10.02
C GLY A 545 -4.34 19.16 8.97
N ALA A 546 -4.82 19.18 7.73
CA ALA A 546 -4.17 18.52 6.60
C ALA A 546 -4.10 19.46 5.39
N GLY A 547 -2.95 19.45 4.73
CA GLY A 547 -2.60 20.37 3.66
C GLY A 547 -1.66 21.48 4.12
N TRP A 548 -1.19 22.22 3.14
CA TRP A 548 -0.48 23.48 3.33
C TRP A 548 -1.42 24.53 3.92
N HIS A 549 -0.87 25.53 4.60
CA HIS A 549 -1.69 26.58 5.20
C HIS A 549 -2.48 27.35 4.14
N THR A 550 -1.83 27.76 3.05
CA THR A 550 -2.48 28.41 1.89
C THR A 550 -2.20 27.69 0.57
N THR A 551 -2.93 28.06 -0.48
CA THR A 551 -2.64 27.60 -1.86
C THR A 551 -1.31 28.15 -2.39
N GLY A 552 -0.87 29.33 -1.95
CA GLY A 552 0.44 29.90 -2.25
C GLY A 552 1.58 29.11 -1.60
N ASP A 553 1.40 28.71 -0.34
CA ASP A 553 2.33 27.84 0.38
C ASP A 553 2.47 26.48 -0.33
N ALA A 554 1.34 25.91 -0.78
CA ALA A 554 1.35 24.70 -1.58
C ALA A 554 2.12 24.87 -2.90
N LEU A 555 1.96 26.00 -3.59
CA LEU A 555 2.68 26.28 -4.83
C LEU A 555 4.20 26.34 -4.58
N LEU A 556 4.63 27.12 -3.59
CA LEU A 556 6.06 27.30 -3.25
C LEU A 556 6.71 25.99 -2.80
N ALA A 557 6.10 25.32 -1.82
CA ALA A 557 6.68 24.11 -1.23
C ALA A 557 6.75 22.95 -2.24
N ASN A 558 5.71 22.75 -3.06
CA ASN A 558 5.72 21.68 -4.06
C ASN A 558 6.65 21.98 -5.24
N THR A 559 6.83 23.25 -5.60
CA THR A 559 7.81 23.68 -6.62
C THR A 559 9.23 23.46 -6.13
N ALA A 560 9.57 23.91 -4.91
CA ALA A 560 10.87 23.67 -4.30
C ALA A 560 11.19 22.17 -4.22
N ALA A 561 10.20 21.35 -3.85
CA ALA A 561 10.33 19.91 -3.85
C ALA A 561 10.48 19.29 -5.25
N ALA A 562 9.86 19.87 -6.29
CA ALA A 562 10.03 19.43 -7.67
C ALA A 562 11.46 19.68 -8.16
N MET A 563 11.96 20.90 -7.98
CA MET A 563 13.33 21.28 -8.32
C MET A 563 14.36 20.42 -7.57
N ALA A 564 14.14 20.15 -6.28
CA ALA A 564 15.03 19.27 -5.51
C ALA A 564 15.07 17.83 -6.08
N ARG A 565 13.94 17.32 -6.58
CA ARG A 565 13.88 15.99 -7.22
C ARG A 565 14.58 15.98 -8.57
N GLU A 566 14.43 17.03 -9.37
CA GLU A 566 15.11 17.17 -10.67
C GLU A 566 16.63 17.21 -10.48
N ARG A 567 17.13 18.02 -9.53
CA ARG A 567 18.56 18.04 -9.18
C ARG A 567 19.09 16.67 -8.75
N GLN A 568 18.34 15.95 -7.90
CA GLN A 568 18.72 14.58 -7.49
C GLN A 568 18.68 13.57 -8.64
N ALA A 569 17.77 13.74 -9.60
CA ALA A 569 17.70 12.86 -10.76
C ALA A 569 18.89 13.09 -11.69
N ALA A 570 19.17 14.36 -12.02
CA ALA A 570 20.33 14.76 -12.81
C ALA A 570 21.64 14.25 -12.19
N GLY A 571 21.84 14.45 -10.88
CA GLY A 571 23.05 13.95 -10.21
C GLY A 571 23.19 12.42 -10.22
N ARG A 572 22.08 11.67 -10.23
CA ARG A 572 22.13 10.20 -10.37
C ARG A 572 22.40 9.76 -11.79
N GLU A 573 21.83 10.46 -12.77
CA GLU A 573 22.08 10.21 -14.18
C GLU A 573 23.55 10.46 -14.51
N GLU A 574 24.13 11.53 -13.97
CA GLU A 574 25.55 11.84 -14.08
C GLU A 574 26.42 10.76 -13.43
N LEU A 575 26.16 10.41 -12.16
CA LEU A 575 26.91 9.33 -11.48
C LEU A 575 26.80 7.99 -12.23
N ALA A 576 25.62 7.68 -12.79
CA ALA A 576 25.44 6.47 -13.59
C ALA A 576 26.20 6.53 -14.92
N HIS A 577 26.29 7.71 -15.54
CA HIS A 577 27.13 7.96 -16.71
C HIS A 577 28.60 7.75 -16.36
N GLU A 578 29.11 8.41 -15.32
CA GLU A 578 30.49 8.28 -14.84
C GLU A 578 30.87 6.83 -14.54
N LEU A 579 30.04 6.11 -13.79
CA LEU A 579 30.24 4.69 -13.48
C LEU A 579 30.17 3.78 -14.72
N GLY A 580 29.40 4.17 -15.74
CA GLY A 580 29.29 3.45 -17.01
C GLY A 580 30.42 3.74 -18.00
N THR A 581 31.06 4.92 -17.89
CA THR A 581 32.18 5.34 -18.75
C THR A 581 33.55 5.10 -18.13
N THR A 582 33.64 4.78 -16.83
CA THR A 582 34.89 4.46 -16.14
C THR A 582 35.40 3.07 -16.60
N PRO A 583 36.60 2.96 -17.19
CA PRO A 583 37.18 1.67 -17.58
C PRO A 583 37.38 0.77 -16.37
N ALA A 584 37.11 -0.53 -16.52
CA ALA A 584 37.33 -1.52 -15.47
C ALA A 584 38.82 -1.56 -15.08
N GLY A 585 39.16 -0.94 -13.95
CA GLY A 585 40.53 -0.85 -13.43
C GLY A 585 40.87 0.45 -12.69
N ALA A 586 40.09 1.52 -12.86
CA ALA A 586 40.28 2.75 -12.08
C ALA A 586 39.43 2.71 -10.79
N VAL A 587 40.07 2.63 -9.63
CA VAL A 587 39.41 2.85 -8.34
C VAL A 587 39.02 4.33 -8.26
N PRO A 588 37.74 4.70 -8.10
CA PRO A 588 37.37 6.10 -7.92
C PRO A 588 37.92 6.58 -6.57
N ALA A 589 38.64 7.70 -6.59
CA ALA A 589 39.11 8.36 -5.38
C ALA A 589 37.92 8.73 -4.49
N VAL A 590 37.94 8.26 -3.25
CA VAL A 590 36.93 8.58 -2.24
C VAL A 590 37.00 10.08 -1.94
N ALA A 591 35.87 10.77 -2.10
CA ALA A 591 35.63 12.09 -1.53
C ALA A 591 34.30 12.06 -0.77
#